data_AF-A0A525IX47-F1
#
_entry.id   AF-A0A525IX47-F1
#
_cell.length_a   1.000
_cell.length_b   1.000
_cell.length_c   1.000
_cell.angle_alpha   90.00
_cell.angle_beta   90.00
_cell.angle_gamma   90.00
#
_symmetry.space_group_name_H-M   'P 1'
#
loop_
_entity.id
_entity.type
_entity.pdbx_description
1 polymer ?
#
loop_
_entity_poly.entity_id
_entity_poly.type
_entity_poly.pdbx_seq_one_letter_code
_entity_poly.pdbx_strand_id
1 'polypeptide(L)'
;MRSLAAIIFLALFAVAFAADAAPLPVPHPVEIPSGSAVLRAQLYKPDGDGPFPVVIALHGCGGLGGHSEPVQPRYRDWAEQLFKDGKAVLFPDSYGSRELGPQCHVKERRVLARRERVTDILAARQWLLQQPWAAHDRISLLGWANGASALLWAVRPQLASRNVEPDFRSAIAFYPDCRLSSGLGWSARVPTLVLIGAKDDVSSPPACRQMIDGAHGRSALARIVVYPSAYHDFDRANLPLHAIDPTAEATDPEKGHLGTDAEARADSQKRVAEWLAR
;
A
#
# COMPACT_ATOMS: atom_id res chain seq x y z
N MET A 1 35.09 65.12 4.97
CA MET A 1 35.33 64.04 5.95
C MET A 1 34.08 63.16 6.01
N ARG A 2 34.21 61.94 5.46
CA ARG A 2 33.41 60.71 5.60
C ARG A 2 31.98 60.80 6.17
N SER A 3 30.99 60.62 5.29
CA SER A 3 29.61 60.26 5.65
C SER A 3 29.51 58.74 5.88
N LEU A 4 29.20 58.31 7.10
CA LEU A 4 28.89 56.92 7.44
C LEU A 4 27.40 56.67 7.17
N ALA A 5 27.10 55.83 6.18
CA ALA A 5 25.76 55.28 5.98
C ALA A 5 25.59 54.03 6.85
N ALA A 6 24.68 54.07 7.82
CA ALA A 6 24.31 52.92 8.63
C ALA A 6 23.28 52.07 7.87
N ILE A 7 23.66 50.85 7.51
CA ILE A 7 22.76 49.85 6.90
C ILE A 7 22.15 49.04 8.05
N ILE A 8 20.85 49.21 8.27
CA ILE A 8 20.08 48.41 9.22
C ILE A 8 19.66 47.12 8.52
N PHE A 9 20.22 45.98 8.95
CA PHE A 9 19.80 44.65 8.51
C PHE A 9 18.58 44.21 9.33
N LEU A 10 17.40 44.16 8.70
CA LEU A 10 16.18 43.63 9.32
C LEU A 10 16.17 42.10 9.14
N ALA A 11 16.53 41.36 10.19
CA ALA A 11 16.44 39.90 10.18
C ALA A 11 14.97 39.46 10.38
N LEU A 12 14.32 39.00 9.31
CA LEU A 12 13.03 38.31 9.39
C LEU A 12 13.26 36.92 10.01
N PHE A 13 12.92 36.77 11.30
CA PHE A 13 12.74 35.46 11.92
C PHE A 13 11.44 34.85 11.40
N ALA A 14 11.54 33.93 10.44
CA ALA A 14 10.44 33.05 10.09
C ALA A 14 10.27 32.04 11.24
N VAL A 15 9.28 32.28 12.10
CA VAL A 15 8.82 31.28 13.07
C VAL A 15 8.10 30.20 12.28
N ALA A 16 8.78 29.10 11.99
CA ALA A 16 8.14 27.91 11.48
C ALA A 16 7.28 27.32 12.60
N PHE A 17 5.97 27.56 12.54
CA PHE A 17 5.03 26.76 13.31
C PHE A 17 5.12 25.34 12.80
N ALA A 18 5.74 24.45 13.56
CA ALA A 18 5.52 23.02 13.40
C ALA A 18 4.04 22.81 13.70
N ALA A 19 3.23 22.69 12.65
CA ALA A 19 1.86 22.25 12.78
C ALA A 19 1.92 20.83 13.37
N ASP A 20 1.55 20.70 14.64
CA ASP A 20 1.43 19.40 15.28
C ASP A 20 0.40 18.63 14.45
N ALA A 21 0.81 17.51 13.87
CA ALA A 21 -0.05 16.78 12.96
C ALA A 21 -1.26 16.27 13.74
N ALA A 22 -2.46 16.61 13.28
CA ALA A 22 -3.69 16.16 13.94
C ALA A 22 -3.67 14.63 14.09
N PRO A 23 -4.11 14.10 15.25
CA PRO A 23 -4.17 12.65 15.46
C PRO A 23 -5.01 12.00 14.37
N LEU A 24 -4.65 10.77 13.97
CA LEU A 24 -5.38 10.03 12.94
C LEU A 24 -6.87 9.94 13.35
N PRO A 25 -7.81 10.42 12.51
CA PRO A 25 -9.23 10.38 12.85
C PRO A 25 -9.74 8.94 12.88
N VAL A 26 -10.90 8.73 13.52
CA VAL A 26 -11.62 7.46 13.39
C VAL A 26 -11.97 7.22 11.92
N PRO A 27 -11.75 6.01 11.37
CA PRO A 27 -12.13 5.74 10.00
C PRO A 27 -13.65 5.85 9.81
N HIS A 28 -14.05 6.39 8.68
CA HIS A 28 -15.45 6.45 8.27
C HIS A 28 -15.77 5.23 7.38
N PRO A 29 -16.77 4.41 7.74
CA PRO A 29 -17.22 3.35 6.86
C PRO A 29 -17.87 3.96 5.61
N VAL A 30 -17.53 3.44 4.44
CA VAL A 30 -18.16 3.80 3.16
C VAL A 30 -18.55 2.56 2.39
N GLU A 31 -19.61 2.69 1.59
CA GLU A 31 -20.09 1.64 0.70
C GLU A 31 -19.84 2.03 -0.75
N ILE A 32 -19.19 1.13 -1.48
CA ILE A 32 -18.74 1.32 -2.84
C ILE A 32 -19.53 0.38 -3.75
N PRO A 33 -20.33 0.89 -4.70
CA PRO A 33 -20.98 0.05 -5.69
C PRO A 33 -19.95 -0.73 -6.52
N SER A 34 -20.12 -2.04 -6.63
CA SER A 34 -19.23 -2.93 -7.39
C SER A 34 -20.06 -3.94 -8.18
N GLY A 35 -20.65 -3.49 -9.30
CA GLY A 35 -21.60 -4.28 -10.07
C GLY A 35 -22.88 -4.50 -9.28
N SER A 36 -23.29 -5.76 -9.07
CA SER A 36 -24.42 -6.14 -8.23
C SER A 36 -24.07 -6.30 -6.75
N ALA A 37 -22.81 -6.09 -6.37
CA ALA A 37 -22.33 -6.21 -5.00
C ALA A 37 -21.98 -4.84 -4.40
N VAL A 38 -21.90 -4.80 -3.07
CA VAL A 38 -21.40 -3.64 -2.31
C VAL A 38 -20.04 -3.99 -1.73
N LEU A 39 -19.04 -3.16 -2.03
CA LEU A 39 -17.73 -3.21 -1.42
C LEU A 39 -17.70 -2.24 -0.24
N ARG A 40 -17.60 -2.77 0.98
CA ARG A 40 -17.37 -1.98 2.19
C ARG A 40 -15.92 -1.52 2.22
N ALA A 41 -15.69 -0.31 2.70
CA ALA A 41 -14.36 0.22 2.91
C ALA A 41 -14.29 1.11 4.15
N GLN A 42 -13.08 1.34 4.65
CA GLN A 42 -12.79 2.26 5.75
C GLN A 42 -12.00 3.46 5.19
N LEU A 43 -12.48 4.67 5.45
CA LEU A 43 -11.91 5.90 4.90
C LEU A 43 -11.33 6.79 6.00
N TYR A 44 -10.04 7.10 5.87
CA TYR A 44 -9.40 8.21 6.56
C TYR A 44 -9.30 9.38 5.58
N LYS A 45 -10.06 10.45 5.80
CA LYS A 45 -10.06 11.65 4.94
C LYS A 45 -9.62 12.86 5.77
N PRO A 46 -8.68 13.69 5.30
CA PRO A 46 -8.41 14.97 5.94
C PRO A 46 -9.64 15.88 5.95
N ASP A 47 -9.72 16.77 6.95
CA ASP A 47 -10.77 17.77 7.03
C ASP A 47 -10.65 18.80 5.89
N GLY A 48 -11.79 19.38 5.50
CA GLY A 48 -11.89 20.33 4.40
C GLY A 48 -12.29 19.71 3.05
N ASP A 49 -12.30 20.57 2.03
CA ASP A 49 -12.92 20.28 0.73
C ASP A 49 -12.01 19.54 -0.25
N GLY A 50 -10.70 19.46 0.02
CA GLY A 50 -9.71 18.85 -0.87
C GLY A 50 -9.25 19.78 -2.00
N PRO A 51 -8.74 19.25 -3.13
CA PRO A 51 -8.63 17.83 -3.46
C PRO A 51 -7.39 17.17 -2.82
N PHE A 52 -7.61 16.05 -2.13
CA PHE A 52 -6.55 15.29 -1.46
C PHE A 52 -5.99 14.17 -2.36
N PRO A 53 -4.66 13.96 -2.42
CA PRO A 53 -4.10 12.71 -2.91
C PRO A 53 -4.68 11.53 -2.14
N VAL A 54 -4.97 10.41 -2.81
CA VAL A 54 -5.60 9.24 -2.19
C VAL A 54 -4.75 8.00 -2.36
N VAL A 55 -4.57 7.24 -1.29
CA VAL A 55 -3.97 5.90 -1.34
C VAL A 55 -5.06 4.86 -1.12
N ILE A 56 -5.28 3.98 -2.10
CA ILE A 56 -6.08 2.77 -1.91
C ILE A 56 -5.16 1.71 -1.31
N ALA A 57 -5.40 1.38 -0.04
CA ALA A 57 -4.56 0.52 0.77
C ALA A 57 -5.19 -0.88 0.95
N LEU A 58 -4.50 -1.93 0.48
CA LEU A 58 -5.05 -3.26 0.26
C LEU A 58 -4.57 -4.25 1.30
N HIS A 59 -5.49 -4.71 2.14
CA HIS A 59 -5.20 -5.66 3.21
C HIS A 59 -4.61 -6.98 2.71
N GLY A 60 -3.82 -7.65 3.55
CA GLY A 60 -3.27 -8.98 3.31
C GLY A 60 -4.29 -10.10 3.50
N CYS A 61 -3.85 -11.36 3.50
CA CYS A 61 -4.75 -12.52 3.65
C CYS A 61 -5.46 -12.57 5.02
N GLY A 62 -4.97 -11.85 6.03
CA GLY A 62 -5.58 -11.76 7.35
C GLY A 62 -6.85 -10.90 7.43
N GLY A 63 -7.27 -10.26 6.33
CA GLY A 63 -8.39 -9.31 6.33
C GLY A 63 -7.99 -7.89 6.72
N LEU A 64 -8.94 -6.96 6.63
CA LEU A 64 -8.75 -5.54 6.98
C LEU A 64 -8.91 -5.30 8.49
N GLY A 65 -10.00 -5.78 9.07
CA GLY A 65 -10.40 -5.56 10.45
C GLY A 65 -10.79 -6.86 11.16
N GLY A 66 -11.13 -6.75 12.43
CA GLY A 66 -11.65 -7.83 13.26
C GLY A 66 -12.93 -7.41 13.98
N HIS A 67 -13.44 -8.26 14.87
CA HIS A 67 -14.67 -7.97 15.63
C HIS A 67 -14.58 -6.70 16.50
N SER A 68 -13.40 -6.37 17.00
CA SER A 68 -13.18 -5.25 17.93
C SER A 68 -12.82 -3.94 17.23
N GLU A 69 -12.21 -4.00 16.05
CA GLU A 69 -11.70 -2.81 15.35
C GLU A 69 -11.85 -2.96 13.83
N PRO A 70 -12.36 -1.93 13.13
CA PRO A 70 -12.64 -2.01 11.69
C PRO A 70 -11.38 -2.05 10.80
N VAL A 71 -10.22 -1.64 11.33
CA VAL A 71 -8.93 -1.63 10.63
C VAL A 71 -7.87 -2.12 11.60
N GLN A 72 -7.14 -3.19 11.30
CA GLN A 72 -6.10 -3.74 12.19
C GLN A 72 -4.96 -2.73 12.46
N PRO A 73 -4.28 -2.79 13.63
CA PRO A 73 -3.22 -1.85 14.01
C PRO A 73 -2.15 -1.64 12.93
N ARG A 74 -1.68 -2.71 12.29
CA ARG A 74 -0.65 -2.62 11.23
C ARG A 74 -1.03 -1.70 10.06
N TYR A 75 -2.33 -1.63 9.73
CA TYR A 75 -2.83 -0.75 8.67
C TYR A 75 -3.06 0.66 9.19
N ARG A 76 -3.45 0.83 10.46
CA ARG A 76 -3.57 2.14 11.10
C ARG A 76 -2.23 2.85 11.20
N ASP A 77 -1.16 2.13 11.53
CA ASP A 77 0.20 2.67 11.58
C ASP A 77 0.62 3.30 10.24
N TRP A 78 0.23 2.66 9.12
CA TRP A 78 0.44 3.20 7.78
C TRP A 78 -0.52 4.32 7.43
N ALA A 79 -1.79 4.21 7.84
CA ALA A 79 -2.77 5.27 7.67
C ALA A 79 -2.31 6.56 8.35
N GLU A 80 -1.77 6.48 9.56
CA GLU A 80 -1.24 7.63 10.31
C GLU A 80 -0.10 8.31 9.55
N GLN A 81 0.85 7.54 9.02
CA GLN A 81 1.96 8.11 8.25
C GLN A 81 1.48 8.79 6.97
N LEU A 82 0.61 8.13 6.20
CA LEU A 82 0.07 8.69 4.96
C LEU A 82 -0.79 9.93 5.23
N PHE A 83 -1.54 9.93 6.32
CA PHE A 83 -2.40 11.03 6.74
C PHE A 83 -1.57 12.25 7.18
N LYS A 84 -0.46 12.04 7.89
CA LYS A 84 0.51 13.11 8.23
C LYS A 84 1.07 13.80 6.99
N ASP A 85 1.18 13.09 5.88
CA ASP A 85 1.58 13.66 4.58
C ASP A 85 0.41 14.28 3.78
N GLY A 86 -0.75 14.49 4.41
CA GLY A 86 -1.93 15.11 3.79
C GLY A 86 -2.68 14.22 2.79
N LYS A 87 -2.50 12.89 2.86
CA LYS A 87 -3.17 11.94 1.96
C LYS A 87 -4.42 11.36 2.62
N ALA A 88 -5.50 11.21 1.85
CA ALA A 88 -6.60 10.36 2.25
C ALA A 88 -6.22 8.88 2.03
N VAL A 89 -6.74 7.99 2.87
CA VAL A 89 -6.49 6.54 2.79
C VAL A 89 -7.81 5.80 2.76
N LEU A 90 -8.04 5.06 1.69
CA LEU A 90 -9.19 4.21 1.52
C LEU A 90 -8.77 2.75 1.64
N PHE A 91 -9.36 2.02 2.58
CA PHE A 91 -9.11 0.59 2.77
C PHE A 91 -10.34 -0.22 2.36
N PRO A 92 -10.40 -0.74 1.12
CA PRO A 92 -11.44 -1.69 0.73
C PRO A 92 -11.33 -2.99 1.53
N ASP A 93 -12.45 -3.46 2.09
CA ASP A 93 -12.54 -4.72 2.81
C ASP A 93 -13.01 -5.85 1.87
N SER A 94 -12.09 -6.41 1.10
CA SER A 94 -12.41 -7.45 0.11
C SER A 94 -13.04 -8.71 0.74
N TYR A 95 -12.72 -9.02 2.00
CA TYR A 95 -13.23 -10.23 2.66
C TYR A 95 -14.50 -9.96 3.45
N GLY A 96 -14.53 -8.93 4.30
CA GLY A 96 -15.70 -8.59 5.10
C GLY A 96 -16.91 -8.14 4.27
N SER A 97 -16.69 -7.58 3.07
CA SER A 97 -17.78 -7.29 2.11
C SER A 97 -18.49 -8.54 1.60
N ARG A 98 -17.89 -9.71 1.78
CA ARG A 98 -18.40 -11.02 1.34
C ARG A 98 -18.66 -11.95 2.52
N GLU A 99 -18.71 -11.39 3.73
CA GLU A 99 -18.93 -12.12 4.98
C GLU A 99 -17.88 -13.21 5.22
N LEU A 100 -16.65 -12.97 4.76
CA LEU A 100 -15.52 -13.87 4.94
C LEU A 100 -14.60 -13.36 6.03
N GLY A 101 -14.07 -14.29 6.83
CA GLY A 101 -12.96 -14.04 7.75
C GLY A 101 -11.59 -14.10 7.07
N PRO A 102 -10.50 -14.23 7.84
CA PRO A 102 -9.15 -14.42 7.31
C PRO A 102 -9.05 -15.55 6.29
N GLN A 103 -8.30 -15.34 5.21
CA GLN A 103 -8.19 -16.23 4.06
C GLN A 103 -6.79 -16.87 3.91
N CYS A 104 -5.87 -16.66 4.87
CA CYS A 104 -4.49 -17.15 4.78
C CYS A 104 -4.41 -18.68 4.61
N HIS A 105 -5.23 -19.42 5.35
CA HIS A 105 -5.21 -20.90 5.39
C HIS A 105 -6.36 -21.56 4.63
N VAL A 106 -7.17 -20.76 3.91
CA VAL A 106 -8.30 -21.28 3.13
C VAL A 106 -7.77 -21.90 1.83
N LYS A 107 -8.00 -23.20 1.64
CA LYS A 107 -7.60 -23.95 0.43
C LYS A 107 -8.43 -23.53 -0.78
N GLU A 108 -9.75 -23.51 -0.63
CA GLU A 108 -10.70 -23.13 -1.69
C GLU A 108 -11.09 -21.66 -1.57
N ARG A 109 -10.30 -20.81 -2.21
CA ARG A 109 -10.49 -19.35 -2.12
C ARG A 109 -11.61 -18.88 -3.03
N ARG A 110 -12.64 -18.28 -2.44
CA ARG A 110 -13.73 -17.59 -3.16
C ARG A 110 -13.34 -16.19 -3.64
N VAL A 111 -12.32 -15.58 -3.01
CA VAL A 111 -11.83 -14.24 -3.32
C VAL A 111 -10.39 -14.34 -3.82
N LEU A 112 -10.20 -14.23 -5.13
CA LEU A 112 -8.91 -14.35 -5.79
C LEU A 112 -8.25 -12.98 -5.96
N ALA A 113 -6.94 -12.94 -5.68
CA ALA A 113 -6.15 -11.73 -5.88
C ALA A 113 -6.23 -11.20 -7.32
N ARG A 114 -6.25 -12.10 -8.31
CA ARG A 114 -6.28 -11.76 -9.75
C ARG A 114 -7.67 -11.41 -10.31
N ARG A 115 -8.74 -11.62 -9.54
CA ARG A 115 -10.13 -11.46 -10.02
C ARG A 115 -10.94 -10.57 -9.09
N GLU A 116 -11.51 -11.11 -8.02
CA GLU A 116 -12.38 -10.34 -7.10
C GLU A 116 -11.66 -9.11 -6.55
N ARG A 117 -10.40 -9.26 -6.12
CA ARG A 117 -9.68 -8.12 -5.54
C ARG A 117 -9.27 -7.08 -6.57
N VAL A 118 -9.03 -7.48 -7.82
CA VAL A 118 -8.84 -6.53 -8.92
C VAL A 118 -10.14 -5.76 -9.18
N THR A 119 -11.28 -6.45 -9.19
CA THR A 119 -12.60 -5.79 -9.30
C THR A 119 -12.79 -4.78 -8.17
N ASP A 120 -12.46 -5.14 -6.92
CA ASP A 120 -12.56 -4.24 -5.77
C ASP A 120 -11.66 -2.99 -5.93
N ILE A 121 -10.42 -3.17 -6.40
CA ILE A 121 -9.49 -2.06 -6.66
C ILE A 121 -10.06 -1.09 -7.71
N LEU A 122 -10.61 -1.63 -8.81
CA LEU A 122 -11.16 -0.84 -9.89
C LEU A 122 -12.46 -0.13 -9.46
N ALA A 123 -13.32 -0.80 -8.70
CA ALA A 123 -14.53 -0.19 -8.12
C ALA A 123 -14.18 0.95 -7.17
N ALA A 124 -13.18 0.77 -6.30
CA ALA A 124 -12.69 1.81 -5.40
C ALA A 124 -12.14 3.03 -6.16
N ARG A 125 -11.37 2.82 -7.25
CA ARG A 125 -10.93 3.92 -8.11
C ARG A 125 -12.13 4.64 -8.74
N GLN A 126 -13.09 3.91 -9.31
CA GLN A 126 -14.26 4.53 -9.95
C GLN A 126 -15.08 5.35 -8.95
N TRP A 127 -15.26 4.85 -7.73
CA TRP A 127 -15.93 5.60 -6.67
C TRP A 127 -15.18 6.88 -6.31
N LEU A 128 -13.84 6.83 -6.21
CA LEU A 128 -13.00 8.01 -5.96
C LEU A 128 -13.11 9.08 -7.06
N LEU A 129 -13.26 8.67 -8.32
CA LEU A 129 -13.47 9.61 -9.43
C LEU A 129 -14.83 10.35 -9.36
N GLN A 130 -15.77 9.86 -8.55
CA GLN A 130 -17.03 10.55 -8.27
C GLN A 130 -16.96 11.45 -7.03
N GLN A 131 -15.82 11.46 -6.32
CA GLN A 131 -15.65 12.25 -5.11
C GLN A 131 -15.02 13.60 -5.46
N PRO A 132 -15.67 14.75 -5.17
CA PRO A 132 -15.11 16.07 -5.47
C PRO A 132 -13.87 16.40 -4.62
N TRP A 133 -13.73 15.76 -3.45
CA TRP A 133 -12.61 15.96 -2.55
C TRP A 133 -11.37 15.14 -2.91
N ALA A 134 -11.44 14.22 -3.86
CA ALA A 134 -10.31 13.40 -4.27
C ALA A 134 -9.54 14.06 -5.43
N ALA A 135 -8.21 14.10 -5.36
CA ALA A 135 -7.39 14.44 -6.52
C ALA A 135 -7.34 13.24 -7.48
N HIS A 136 -8.14 13.27 -8.53
CA HIS A 136 -8.36 12.16 -9.47
C HIS A 136 -7.09 11.71 -10.19
N ASP A 137 -6.13 12.61 -10.40
CA ASP A 137 -4.81 12.36 -11.00
C ASP A 137 -3.74 11.91 -9.97
N ARG A 138 -4.07 11.89 -8.68
CA ARG A 138 -3.17 11.54 -7.57
C ARG A 138 -3.72 10.38 -6.73
N ILE A 139 -4.32 9.39 -7.38
CA ILE A 139 -4.76 8.13 -6.75
C ILE A 139 -3.66 7.08 -6.90
N SER A 140 -3.10 6.60 -5.79
CA SER A 140 -2.06 5.56 -5.77
C SER A 140 -2.54 4.28 -5.08
N LEU A 141 -1.84 3.18 -5.34
CA LEU A 141 -2.09 1.88 -4.70
C LEU A 141 -0.98 1.55 -3.69
N LEU A 142 -1.38 0.98 -2.57
CA LEU A 142 -0.48 0.37 -1.59
C LEU A 142 -1.06 -0.96 -1.16
N GLY A 143 -0.26 -2.02 -1.07
CA GLY A 143 -0.78 -3.32 -0.63
C GLY A 143 0.27 -4.19 0.03
N TRP A 144 -0.20 -5.14 0.83
CA TRP A 144 0.64 -6.09 1.58
C TRP A 144 0.27 -7.54 1.24
N ALA A 145 1.25 -8.43 1.11
CA ALA A 145 1.06 -9.85 0.86
C ALA A 145 0.02 -10.11 -0.26
N ASN A 146 -1.10 -10.75 0.07
CA ASN A 146 -2.18 -11.01 -0.90
C ASN A 146 -2.75 -9.73 -1.56
N GLY A 147 -2.80 -8.61 -0.82
CA GLY A 147 -3.21 -7.31 -1.35
C GLY A 147 -2.19 -6.74 -2.32
N ALA A 148 -0.90 -6.91 -2.02
CA ALA A 148 0.19 -6.58 -2.92
C ALA A 148 0.12 -7.42 -4.22
N SER A 149 -0.15 -8.73 -4.11
CA SER A 149 -0.36 -9.59 -5.28
C SER A 149 -1.55 -9.12 -6.12
N ALA A 150 -2.68 -8.72 -5.51
CA ALA A 150 -3.83 -8.19 -6.23
C ALA A 150 -3.50 -6.89 -6.98
N LEU A 151 -2.76 -5.99 -6.34
CA LEU A 151 -2.24 -4.77 -6.96
C LEU A 151 -1.36 -5.08 -8.18
N LEU A 152 -0.47 -6.07 -8.10
CA LEU A 152 0.37 -6.47 -9.25
C LEU A 152 -0.46 -6.94 -10.46
N TRP A 153 -1.64 -7.52 -10.24
CA TRP A 153 -2.59 -7.80 -11.31
C TRP A 153 -3.29 -6.53 -11.80
N ALA A 154 -3.72 -5.66 -10.89
CA ALA A 154 -4.45 -4.45 -11.19
C ALA A 154 -3.66 -3.43 -12.03
N VAL A 155 -2.32 -3.44 -11.95
CA VAL A 155 -1.44 -2.52 -12.70
C VAL A 155 -1.03 -3.03 -14.09
N ARG A 156 -1.47 -4.22 -14.51
CA ARG A 156 -1.07 -4.77 -15.82
C ARG A 156 -1.67 -3.96 -16.99
N PRO A 157 -0.98 -3.82 -18.14
CA PRO A 157 -1.49 -3.09 -19.31
C PRO A 157 -2.86 -3.53 -19.82
N GLN A 158 -3.23 -4.80 -19.64
CA GLN A 158 -4.53 -5.35 -20.07
C GLN A 158 -5.72 -4.71 -19.36
N LEU A 159 -5.49 -4.08 -18.20
CA LEU A 159 -6.52 -3.39 -17.42
C LEU A 159 -6.47 -1.88 -17.59
N ALA A 160 -5.76 -1.37 -18.60
CA ALA A 160 -5.79 0.05 -18.93
C ALA A 160 -7.24 0.51 -19.19
N SER A 161 -7.63 1.60 -18.51
CA SER A 161 -8.89 2.28 -18.80
C SER A 161 -8.88 2.74 -20.26
N ARG A 162 -10.00 2.52 -20.97
CA ARG A 162 -10.23 3.10 -22.30
C ARG A 162 -10.86 4.50 -22.23
N ASN A 163 -11.28 4.92 -21.04
CA ASN A 163 -11.86 6.23 -20.80
C ASN A 163 -10.75 7.30 -20.64
N VAL A 164 -11.13 8.56 -20.77
CA VAL A 164 -10.23 9.74 -20.67
C VAL A 164 -9.71 9.95 -19.22
N GLU A 165 -10.29 9.27 -18.25
CA GLU A 165 -9.96 9.43 -16.82
C GLU A 165 -8.51 9.04 -16.47
N PRO A 166 -7.80 9.83 -15.64
CA PRO A 166 -6.42 9.55 -15.23
C PRO A 166 -6.26 8.18 -14.54
N ASP A 167 -5.32 7.34 -14.98
CA ASP A 167 -5.02 6.05 -14.34
C ASP A 167 -4.43 6.22 -12.92
N PHE A 168 -4.08 5.13 -12.25
CA PHE A 168 -3.33 5.21 -10.99
C PHE A 168 -2.00 5.93 -11.19
N ARG A 169 -1.69 6.85 -10.27
CA ARG A 169 -0.45 7.65 -10.27
C ARG A 169 0.78 6.78 -10.04
N SER A 170 0.70 5.86 -9.07
CA SER A 170 1.79 4.97 -8.66
C SER A 170 1.26 3.77 -7.86
N ALA A 171 2.09 2.74 -7.71
CA ALA A 171 1.75 1.56 -6.93
C ALA A 171 2.95 1.05 -6.09
N ILE A 172 2.70 0.62 -4.85
CA ILE A 172 3.69 0.04 -3.94
C ILE A 172 3.20 -1.30 -3.41
N ALA A 173 4.00 -2.34 -3.58
CA ALA A 173 3.69 -3.72 -3.22
C ALA A 173 4.68 -4.24 -2.16
N PHE A 174 4.19 -4.41 -0.93
CA PHE A 174 4.93 -5.05 0.16
C PHE A 174 4.81 -6.57 0.07
N TYR A 175 5.96 -7.22 -0.11
CA TYR A 175 6.16 -8.67 -0.08
C TYR A 175 5.06 -9.50 -0.79
N PRO A 176 4.76 -9.20 -2.07
CA PRO A 176 3.77 -9.96 -2.82
C PRO A 176 4.22 -11.40 -3.12
N ASP A 177 3.27 -12.32 -3.29
CA ASP A 177 3.53 -13.56 -4.00
C ASP A 177 3.59 -13.28 -5.51
N CYS A 178 4.79 -13.41 -6.09
CA CYS A 178 5.06 -13.17 -7.51
C CYS A 178 5.13 -14.44 -8.37
N ARG A 179 5.02 -15.65 -7.80
CA ARG A 179 5.27 -16.93 -8.51
C ARG A 179 4.43 -17.09 -9.78
N LEU A 180 3.14 -16.75 -9.70
CA LEU A 180 2.26 -16.81 -10.87
C LEU A 180 2.59 -15.73 -11.89
N SER A 181 2.89 -14.51 -11.43
CA SER A 181 3.17 -13.38 -12.31
C SER A 181 4.50 -13.53 -13.05
N SER A 182 5.53 -14.11 -12.40
CA SER A 182 6.84 -14.34 -13.01
C SER A 182 6.78 -15.32 -14.18
N GLY A 183 5.89 -16.33 -14.12
CA GLY A 183 5.69 -17.31 -15.19
C GLY A 183 4.79 -16.83 -16.36
N LEU A 184 4.11 -15.69 -16.23
CA LEU A 184 3.07 -15.24 -17.16
C LEU A 184 3.41 -13.96 -17.95
N GLY A 185 4.70 -13.58 -17.99
CA GLY A 185 5.14 -12.36 -18.68
C GLY A 185 4.50 -11.10 -18.09
N TRP A 186 4.97 -10.71 -16.90
CA TRP A 186 4.45 -9.54 -16.21
C TRP A 186 4.99 -8.23 -16.80
N SER A 187 4.14 -7.22 -16.86
CA SER A 187 4.50 -5.82 -17.12
C SER A 187 3.48 -4.93 -16.41
N ALA A 188 3.87 -3.70 -16.09
CA ALA A 188 2.98 -2.71 -15.47
C ALA A 188 2.76 -1.52 -16.40
N ARG A 189 1.55 -0.94 -16.40
CA ARG A 189 1.29 0.37 -17.01
C ARG A 189 1.43 1.53 -16.01
N VAL A 190 1.53 1.20 -14.72
CA VAL A 190 1.66 2.13 -13.60
C VAL A 190 3.06 2.00 -13.00
N PRO A 191 3.78 3.09 -12.66
CA PRO A 191 5.04 3.01 -11.93
C PRO A 191 4.89 2.20 -10.64
N THR A 192 5.57 1.07 -10.55
CA THR A 192 5.35 0.07 -9.50
C THR A 192 6.65 -0.21 -8.74
N LEU A 193 6.59 -0.06 -7.42
CA LEU A 193 7.67 -0.37 -6.49
C LEU A 193 7.34 -1.65 -5.72
N VAL A 194 8.20 -2.66 -5.78
CA VAL A 194 8.13 -3.88 -4.98
C VAL A 194 9.14 -3.79 -3.84
N LEU A 195 8.70 -4.02 -2.61
CA LEU A 195 9.51 -4.00 -1.39
C LEU A 195 9.42 -5.38 -0.74
N ILE A 196 10.52 -6.12 -0.64
CA ILE A 196 10.49 -7.51 -0.15
C ILE A 196 11.73 -7.84 0.68
N GLY A 197 11.58 -8.69 1.70
CA GLY A 197 12.70 -9.21 2.48
C GLY A 197 13.42 -10.34 1.75
N ALA A 198 14.75 -10.39 1.82
CA ALA A 198 15.54 -11.45 1.18
C ALA A 198 15.33 -12.82 1.85
N LYS A 199 14.93 -12.83 3.13
CA LYS A 199 14.67 -14.03 3.91
C LYS A 199 13.19 -14.41 3.95
N ASP A 200 12.34 -13.70 3.19
CA ASP A 200 10.91 -14.03 3.09
C ASP A 200 10.72 -15.43 2.47
N ASP A 201 10.30 -16.36 3.32
CA ASP A 201 10.03 -17.78 3.06
C ASP A 201 8.51 -18.07 2.97
N VAL A 202 7.67 -17.04 3.08
CA VAL A 202 6.21 -17.11 2.86
C VAL A 202 5.90 -16.86 1.38
N SER A 203 6.52 -15.84 0.83
CA SER A 203 6.44 -15.49 -0.59
C SER A 203 7.62 -16.10 -1.35
N SER A 204 8.16 -15.39 -2.35
CA SER A 204 9.36 -15.83 -3.05
C SER A 204 10.10 -14.61 -3.59
N PRO A 205 11.11 -14.10 -2.87
CA PRO A 205 11.96 -13.02 -3.35
C PRO A 205 12.62 -13.30 -4.70
N PRO A 206 13.13 -14.53 -4.99
CA PRO A 206 13.63 -14.88 -6.31
C PRO A 206 12.56 -14.74 -7.41
N ALA A 207 11.32 -15.18 -7.16
CA ALA A 207 10.25 -15.03 -8.14
C ALA A 207 9.88 -13.57 -8.39
N CYS A 208 9.89 -12.72 -7.35
CA CYS A 208 9.65 -11.28 -7.53
C CYS A 208 10.77 -10.58 -8.29
N ARG A 209 12.03 -10.95 -8.04
CA ARG A 209 13.17 -10.48 -8.84
C ARG A 209 13.02 -10.91 -10.30
N GLN A 210 12.76 -12.20 -10.54
CA GLN A 210 12.52 -12.74 -11.88
C GLN A 210 11.36 -12.03 -12.60
N MET A 211 10.27 -11.74 -11.89
CA MET A 211 9.11 -11.02 -12.44
C MET A 211 9.48 -9.61 -12.90
N ILE A 212 10.25 -8.88 -12.10
CA ILE A 212 10.63 -7.49 -12.39
C ILE A 212 11.71 -7.43 -13.47
N ASP A 213 12.73 -8.29 -13.39
CA ASP A 213 13.78 -8.39 -14.40
C ASP A 213 13.18 -8.83 -15.75
N GLY A 214 12.22 -9.76 -15.73
CA GLY A 214 11.49 -10.20 -16.93
C GLY A 214 10.53 -9.17 -17.52
N ALA A 215 10.27 -8.05 -16.83
CA ALA A 215 9.30 -7.03 -17.25
C ALA A 215 9.82 -6.06 -18.33
N HIS A 216 10.87 -6.43 -19.09
CA HIS A 216 11.45 -5.61 -20.13
C HIS A 216 10.42 -5.16 -21.21
N GLY A 217 10.59 -3.95 -21.76
CA GLY A 217 9.73 -3.39 -22.81
C GLY A 217 8.76 -2.29 -22.30
N ARG A 218 7.47 -2.37 -22.68
CA ARG A 218 6.42 -1.36 -22.38
C ARG A 218 6.01 -1.26 -20.90
N SER A 219 6.83 -1.74 -19.96
CA SER A 219 6.53 -1.60 -18.53
C SER A 219 6.84 -0.17 -18.08
N ALA A 220 5.85 0.50 -17.50
CA ALA A 220 6.07 1.68 -16.69
C ALA A 220 7.03 1.32 -15.55
N LEU A 221 7.95 2.24 -15.26
CA LEU A 221 9.05 2.14 -14.29
C LEU A 221 8.76 1.14 -13.15
N ALA A 222 9.19 -0.10 -13.32
CA ALA A 222 9.07 -1.16 -12.33
C ALA A 222 10.39 -1.26 -11.56
N ARG A 223 10.34 -1.23 -10.23
CA ARG A 223 11.51 -1.33 -9.37
C ARG A 223 11.27 -2.34 -8.27
N ILE A 224 12.34 -3.01 -7.85
CA ILE A 224 12.35 -3.89 -6.68
C ILE A 224 13.45 -3.45 -5.72
N VAL A 225 13.13 -3.48 -4.43
CA VAL A 225 14.08 -3.35 -3.33
C VAL A 225 14.00 -4.63 -2.51
N VAL A 226 15.16 -5.25 -2.30
CA VAL A 226 15.29 -6.49 -1.54
C VAL A 226 16.09 -6.19 -0.28
N TYR A 227 15.48 -6.37 0.89
CA TYR A 227 16.08 -6.09 2.20
C TYR A 227 16.81 -7.33 2.73
N PRO A 228 18.15 -7.34 2.86
CA PRO A 228 18.94 -8.57 3.08
C PRO A 228 18.57 -9.38 4.33
N SER A 229 18.18 -8.71 5.41
CA SER A 229 17.92 -9.35 6.71
C SER A 229 16.44 -9.60 7.00
N ALA A 230 15.56 -9.01 6.20
CA ALA A 230 14.13 -8.97 6.49
C ALA A 230 13.40 -10.24 6.03
N TYR A 231 12.39 -10.61 6.83
CA TYR A 231 11.42 -11.66 6.55
C TYR A 231 10.10 -11.05 6.01
N HIS A 232 9.04 -11.86 5.93
CA HIS A 232 7.70 -11.37 5.65
C HIS A 232 7.23 -10.46 6.80
N ASP A 233 6.31 -9.52 6.50
CA ASP A 233 5.77 -8.57 7.51
C ASP A 233 6.80 -7.63 8.18
N PHE A 234 7.96 -7.43 7.54
CA PHE A 234 9.08 -6.62 8.07
C PHE A 234 8.73 -5.18 8.45
N ASP A 235 7.69 -4.62 7.83
CA ASP A 235 7.25 -3.25 8.00
C ASP A 235 6.36 -3.04 9.24
N ARG A 236 5.93 -4.13 9.89
CA ARG A 236 5.14 -4.05 11.13
C ARG A 236 6.00 -3.49 12.26
N ALA A 237 5.40 -2.69 13.13
CA ALA A 237 6.06 -2.23 14.35
C ALA A 237 6.05 -3.33 15.41
N ASN A 238 7.18 -3.51 16.10
CA ASN A 238 7.30 -4.31 17.33
C ASN A 238 6.75 -5.74 17.22
N LEU A 239 6.93 -6.40 16.07
CA LEU A 239 6.58 -7.80 15.87
C LEU A 239 7.85 -8.66 16.04
N PRO A 240 8.01 -9.40 17.15
CA PRO A 240 9.10 -10.35 17.28
C PRO A 240 9.09 -11.37 16.14
N LEU A 241 10.28 -11.79 15.70
CA LEU A 241 10.40 -12.85 14.71
C LEU A 241 9.81 -14.14 15.26
N HIS A 242 8.88 -14.74 14.51
CA HIS A 242 8.26 -16.02 14.85
C HIS A 242 7.82 -16.76 13.59
N ALA A 243 7.74 -18.09 13.68
CA ALA A 243 7.14 -18.93 12.65
C ALA A 243 5.61 -18.75 12.61
N ILE A 244 5.02 -18.86 11.42
CA ILE A 244 3.55 -18.79 11.25
C ILE A 244 2.85 -19.94 11.99
N ASP A 245 3.47 -21.12 12.00
CA ASP A 245 3.03 -22.27 12.78
C ASP A 245 3.82 -22.33 14.10
N PRO A 246 3.21 -22.04 15.26
CA PRO A 246 3.91 -22.00 16.54
C PRO A 246 4.31 -23.39 17.05
N THR A 247 3.86 -24.48 16.41
CA THR A 247 4.33 -25.84 16.69
C THR A 247 5.61 -26.19 15.94
N ALA A 248 6.06 -25.30 15.06
CA ALA A 248 7.32 -25.43 14.34
C ALA A 248 8.49 -24.90 15.18
N GLU A 249 9.62 -25.59 15.14
CA GLU A 249 10.88 -25.02 15.61
C GLU A 249 11.25 -23.82 14.72
N ALA A 250 11.81 -22.75 15.31
CA ALA A 250 12.20 -21.54 14.56
C ALA A 250 13.29 -21.78 13.49
N THR A 251 13.85 -23.00 13.45
CA THR A 251 14.81 -23.46 12.44
C THR A 251 14.18 -24.23 11.29
N ASP A 252 12.86 -24.50 11.33
CA ASP A 252 12.14 -25.19 10.26
C ASP A 252 11.88 -24.21 9.08
N PRO A 253 12.62 -24.34 7.96
CA PRO A 253 12.52 -23.41 6.84
C PRO A 253 11.22 -23.58 6.05
N GLU A 254 10.42 -24.63 6.31
CA GLU A 254 9.28 -24.99 5.48
C GLU A 254 7.97 -24.28 5.87
N LYS A 255 7.95 -23.49 6.94
CA LYS A 255 6.69 -23.03 7.56
C LYS A 255 6.46 -21.53 7.59
N GLY A 256 7.40 -20.73 7.08
CA GLY A 256 7.25 -19.30 6.90
C GLY A 256 7.42 -18.49 8.19
N HIS A 257 8.14 -17.38 8.11
CA HIS A 257 8.46 -16.51 9.24
C HIS A 257 7.97 -15.08 9.02
N LEU A 258 7.46 -14.50 10.10
CA LEU A 258 7.00 -13.12 10.17
C LEU A 258 7.81 -12.38 11.23
N GLY A 259 8.17 -11.12 10.97
CA GLY A 259 8.82 -10.32 12.01
C GLY A 259 9.31 -8.99 11.50
N THR A 260 9.34 -8.01 12.42
CA THR A 260 9.88 -6.67 12.17
C THR A 260 11.37 -6.74 11.82
N ASP A 261 11.77 -5.96 10.82
CA ASP A 261 13.16 -5.55 10.62
C ASP A 261 13.18 -4.02 10.66
N ALA A 262 13.82 -3.46 11.69
CA ALA A 262 13.73 -2.03 11.98
C ALA A 262 14.36 -1.16 10.87
N GLU A 263 15.45 -1.64 10.27
CA GLU A 263 16.14 -0.93 9.19
C GLU A 263 15.32 -1.00 7.90
N ALA A 264 14.84 -2.19 7.53
CA ALA A 264 13.99 -2.37 6.36
C ALA A 264 12.67 -1.61 6.49
N ARG A 265 12.08 -1.57 7.69
CA ARG A 265 10.89 -0.77 7.98
C ARG A 265 11.16 0.71 7.75
N ALA A 266 12.19 1.28 8.38
CA ALA A 266 12.51 2.69 8.25
C ALA A 266 12.80 3.10 6.80
N ASP A 267 13.60 2.31 6.07
CA ASP A 267 13.89 2.57 4.65
C ASP A 267 12.62 2.41 3.78
N SER A 268 11.77 1.42 4.06
CA SER A 268 10.52 1.25 3.32
C SER A 268 9.56 2.42 3.48
N GLN A 269 9.47 3.01 4.67
CA GLN A 269 8.65 4.19 4.94
C GLN A 269 9.16 5.40 4.13
N LYS A 270 10.48 5.62 4.13
CA LYS A 270 11.11 6.65 3.31
C LYS A 270 10.82 6.45 1.82
N ARG A 271 11.02 5.24 1.31
CA ARG A 271 10.77 4.93 -0.11
C ARG A 271 9.30 5.08 -0.50
N VAL A 272 8.37 4.71 0.37
CA VAL A 272 6.94 4.92 0.14
C VAL A 272 6.63 6.41 0.01
N ALA A 273 7.13 7.23 0.93
CA ALA A 273 6.94 8.68 0.87
C ALA A 273 7.51 9.26 -0.44
N GLU A 274 8.75 8.90 -0.81
CA GLU A 274 9.39 9.32 -2.06
C GLU A 274 8.64 8.83 -3.31
N TRP A 275 8.09 7.62 -3.30
CA TRP A 275 7.37 7.06 -4.44
C TRP A 275 6.02 7.73 -4.65
N LEU A 276 5.32 8.04 -3.56
CA LEU A 276 4.01 8.70 -3.58
C LEU A 276 4.12 10.22 -3.86
N ALA A 277 5.26 10.85 -3.60
CA ALA A 277 5.48 12.27 -3.87
C ALA A 277 5.74 12.61 -5.35
N ARG A 278 5.83 11.59 -6.21
CA ARG A 278 6.13 11.74 -7.65
C ARG A 278 5.06 12.52 -8.39
#